data_AF-A0A3B8KTB4-F1
#
_entry.id   AF-A0A3B8KTB4-F1
#
_cell.length_a   1.000
_cell.length_b   1.000
_cell.length_c   1.000
_cell.angle_alpha   90.00
_cell.angle_beta   90.00
_cell.angle_gamma   90.00
#
_symmetry.space_group_name_H-M   'P 1'
#
loop_
_entity.id
_entity.type
_entity.pdbx_description
1 polymer ?
#
loop_
_entity_poly.entity_id
_entity_poly.type
_entity_poly.pdbx_seq_one_letter_code
_entity_poly.pdbx_strand_id
1 'polypeptide(L)'
;MTMATKRTRKTKTKSTGKTAKPRATRRKSASNGKASKNGKTRKRAAGGAVPGGEPSSTGQGILEQLGLVGMASIERVVLAALVSGDPLLLIGAHGTAKSYLLSRICQALAIKWRHYNTSLLNYDDLVGYPLP
;
A
#
# COMPACT_ATOMS: atom_id res chain seq x y z
N MET A 1 -18.92 65.94 -5.00
CA MET A 1 -19.34 65.69 -6.40
C MET A 1 -18.11 65.48 -7.25
N THR A 2 -17.70 64.22 -7.52
CA THR A 2 -16.73 63.90 -8.60
C THR A 2 -16.84 62.44 -9.00
N MET A 3 -16.93 62.18 -10.31
CA MET A 3 -17.15 60.89 -10.97
C MET A 3 -15.85 60.14 -11.28
N ALA A 4 -15.91 58.80 -11.42
CA ALA A 4 -15.09 58.00 -12.36
C ALA A 4 -15.61 56.54 -12.41
N THR A 5 -16.46 56.14 -13.36
CA THR A 5 -16.19 55.56 -14.70
C THR A 5 -15.69 54.09 -14.73
N LYS A 6 -16.68 53.19 -14.83
CA LYS A 6 -16.84 52.05 -15.78
C LYS A 6 -15.57 51.49 -16.47
N ARG A 7 -15.29 50.19 -16.31
CA ARG A 7 -14.72 49.34 -17.37
C ARG A 7 -15.04 47.86 -17.16
N THR A 8 -15.45 47.22 -18.24
CA THR A 8 -15.97 45.84 -18.32
C THR A 8 -15.10 45.00 -19.25
N ARG A 9 -15.25 43.67 -19.08
CA ARG A 9 -15.15 42.59 -20.09
C ARG A 9 -13.78 41.99 -20.48
N LYS A 10 -13.70 40.68 -20.18
CA LYS A 10 -13.65 39.55 -21.15
C LYS A 10 -12.29 39.23 -21.77
N THR A 11 -11.72 38.09 -21.38
CA THR A 11 -10.71 37.37 -22.17
C THR A 11 -11.28 36.03 -22.64
N LYS A 12 -11.18 35.81 -23.95
CA LYS A 12 -11.64 34.66 -24.72
C LYS A 12 -10.45 34.17 -25.58
N THR A 13 -10.42 32.86 -25.82
CA THR A 13 -9.77 32.10 -26.93
C THR A 13 -8.24 31.91 -27.00
N LYS A 14 -7.81 30.66 -26.77
CA LYS A 14 -7.43 29.60 -27.75
C LYS A 14 -6.61 30.01 -29.00
N SER A 15 -5.40 29.46 -29.11
CA SER A 15 -4.61 29.21 -30.35
C SER A 15 -3.81 27.90 -30.12
N THR A 16 -3.96 26.78 -30.85
CA THR A 16 -3.63 26.41 -32.25
C THR A 16 -2.13 26.31 -32.60
N GLY A 17 -1.64 25.08 -32.78
CA GLY A 17 -0.49 24.70 -33.60
C GLY A 17 -0.37 23.16 -33.64
N LYS A 18 -0.77 22.46 -34.73
CA LYS A 18 0.03 22.09 -35.93
C LYS A 18 1.28 21.24 -35.58
N THR A 19 1.64 20.12 -36.20
CA THR A 19 1.18 19.30 -37.34
C THR A 19 2.03 18.02 -37.37
N ALA A 20 1.46 16.89 -37.79
CA ALA A 20 2.14 15.62 -38.02
C ALA A 20 3.00 15.60 -39.30
N LYS A 21 4.09 14.82 -39.33
CA LYS A 21 4.71 14.23 -40.54
C LYS A 21 5.42 12.89 -40.25
N PRO A 22 5.60 11.98 -41.23
CA PRO A 22 5.58 10.53 -41.01
C PRO A 22 6.90 9.77 -41.28
N ARG A 23 6.96 8.54 -40.70
CA ARG A 23 7.52 7.26 -41.18
C ARG A 23 8.76 7.26 -42.10
N ALA A 24 9.87 6.72 -41.58
CA ALA A 24 10.95 6.13 -42.39
C ALA A 24 11.10 4.63 -42.06
N THR A 25 10.73 3.79 -43.02
CA THR A 25 11.17 2.40 -43.13
C THR A 25 12.59 2.36 -43.70
N ARG A 26 13.44 1.40 -43.27
CA ARG A 26 14.09 0.38 -44.14
C ARG A 26 15.48 -0.10 -43.66
N ARG A 27 15.53 -1.42 -43.43
CA ARG A 27 16.61 -2.43 -43.66
C ARG A 27 17.88 -2.47 -42.79
N LYS A 28 17.90 -3.51 -41.94
CA LYS A 28 18.75 -4.73 -42.00
C LYS A 28 20.20 -4.55 -42.47
N SER A 29 21.13 -4.63 -41.52
CA SER A 29 22.48 -5.18 -41.73
C SER A 29 22.74 -6.25 -40.68
N ALA A 30 23.02 -7.45 -41.17
CA ALA A 30 23.50 -8.56 -40.35
C ALA A 30 24.97 -8.32 -40.01
N SER A 31 25.35 -8.57 -38.76
CA SER A 31 26.72 -8.99 -38.46
C SER A 31 26.69 -10.13 -37.46
N ASN A 32 27.31 -11.22 -37.90
CA ASN A 32 27.45 -12.49 -37.24
C ASN A 32 28.57 -12.36 -36.20
N GLY A 33 28.22 -12.49 -34.92
CA GLY A 33 29.17 -12.44 -33.81
C GLY A 33 28.86 -13.55 -32.81
N LYS A 34 29.46 -14.72 -33.03
CA LYS A 34 29.52 -15.80 -32.03
C LYS A 34 30.25 -15.28 -30.79
N ALA A 35 29.57 -15.23 -29.64
CA ALA A 35 30.21 -15.17 -28.34
C ALA A 35 29.47 -16.09 -27.36
N SER A 36 30.02 -17.30 -27.25
CA SER A 36 29.78 -18.23 -26.17
C SER A 36 30.34 -17.66 -24.87
N LYS A 37 29.54 -17.67 -23.79
CA LYS A 37 29.87 -18.29 -22.49
C LYS A 37 28.92 -17.82 -21.37
N ASN A 38 28.14 -18.80 -20.91
CA ASN A 38 28.06 -19.26 -19.53
C ASN A 38 27.36 -18.39 -18.46
N GLY A 39 26.53 -19.08 -17.66
CA GLY A 39 26.44 -18.77 -16.23
C GLY A 39 25.21 -18.02 -15.71
N LYS A 40 24.03 -18.58 -15.96
CA LYS A 40 22.88 -18.67 -15.03
C LYS A 40 22.88 -17.67 -13.84
N THR A 41 22.21 -16.54 -14.09
CA THR A 41 21.40 -15.73 -13.15
C THR A 41 21.52 -16.06 -11.66
N ARG A 42 22.18 -15.15 -10.92
CA ARG A 42 22.14 -15.08 -9.46
C ARG A 42 20.69 -15.01 -8.98
N LYS A 43 20.32 -16.07 -8.27
CA LYS A 43 19.10 -16.30 -7.48
C LYS A 43 18.78 -15.03 -6.65
N ARG A 44 17.78 -14.25 -7.06
CA ARG A 44 17.16 -13.28 -6.14
C ARG A 44 16.48 -14.10 -5.06
N ALA A 45 16.92 -13.94 -3.81
CA ALA A 45 16.25 -14.50 -2.66
C ALA A 45 14.83 -13.95 -2.64
N ALA A 46 13.88 -14.75 -3.12
CA ALA A 46 12.47 -14.55 -2.89
C ALA A 46 12.27 -14.73 -1.38
N GLY A 47 11.85 -13.66 -0.70
CA GLY A 47 11.18 -13.81 0.59
C GLY A 47 10.06 -14.83 0.41
N GLY A 48 10.03 -15.82 1.30
CA GLY A 48 9.15 -16.97 1.20
C GLY A 48 7.71 -16.54 0.95
N ALA A 49 7.19 -16.88 -0.22
CA ALA A 49 5.76 -16.87 -0.46
C ALA A 49 5.16 -17.97 0.44
N VAL A 50 4.42 -17.55 1.46
CA VAL A 50 3.56 -18.46 2.23
C VAL A 50 2.59 -19.09 1.23
N PRO A 51 2.49 -20.43 1.17
CA PRO A 51 1.61 -21.09 0.20
C PRO A 51 0.17 -20.67 0.48
N GLY A 52 -0.50 -20.17 -0.56
CA GLY A 52 -1.90 -19.79 -0.52
C GLY A 52 -2.78 -20.99 -0.20
N GLY A 53 -3.20 -21.10 1.05
CA GLY A 53 -4.32 -21.96 1.43
C GLY A 53 -5.61 -21.28 1.01
N GLU A 54 -6.34 -21.90 0.07
CA GLU A 54 -7.68 -21.51 -0.32
C GLU A 54 -8.60 -21.46 0.92
N PRO A 55 -9.22 -20.32 1.28
CA PRO A 55 -10.19 -20.30 2.36
C PRO A 55 -11.55 -20.77 1.86
N SER A 56 -11.73 -22.10 1.78
CA SER A 56 -13.06 -22.71 1.69
C SER A 56 -13.66 -22.80 3.10
N SER A 57 -14.45 -21.81 3.51
CA SER A 57 -15.32 -21.94 4.68
C SER A 57 -16.67 -21.28 4.45
N THR A 58 -17.70 -22.12 4.34
CA THR A 58 -19.12 -21.81 4.12
C THR A 58 -19.82 -21.27 5.37
N GLY A 59 -19.10 -20.57 6.26
CA GLY A 59 -19.64 -19.96 7.47
C GLY A 59 -19.08 -18.55 7.62
N GLN A 60 -19.88 -17.62 8.16
CA GLN A 60 -19.41 -16.26 8.45
C GLN A 60 -18.16 -16.33 9.32
N GLY A 61 -17.07 -15.71 8.87
CA GLY A 61 -15.81 -15.68 9.60
C GLY A 61 -15.99 -14.99 10.96
N ILE A 62 -15.18 -15.34 11.95
CA ILE A 62 -15.19 -14.71 13.28
C ILE A 62 -14.92 -13.22 13.13
N LEU A 63 -14.01 -12.82 12.24
CA LEU A 63 -13.76 -11.41 11.95
C LEU A 63 -14.99 -10.71 11.35
N GLU A 64 -15.75 -11.39 10.51
CA GLU A 64 -16.98 -10.85 9.93
C GLU A 64 -18.06 -10.62 10.99
N GLN A 65 -18.18 -11.52 11.97
CA GLN A 65 -19.04 -11.33 13.16
C GLN A 65 -18.60 -10.15 14.02
N LEU A 66 -17.29 -9.86 14.07
CA LEU A 66 -16.75 -8.66 14.71
C LEU A 66 -16.99 -7.38 13.88
N GLY A 67 -17.64 -7.46 12.72
CA GLY A 67 -17.91 -6.33 11.82
C GLY A 67 -16.75 -5.98 10.88
N LEU A 68 -15.81 -6.90 10.66
CA LEU A 68 -14.66 -6.74 9.76
C LEU A 68 -14.89 -7.52 8.47
N VAL A 69 -15.59 -6.87 7.53
CA VAL A 69 -15.96 -7.47 6.25
C VAL A 69 -14.78 -7.49 5.28
N GLY A 70 -14.65 -8.56 4.50
CA GLY A 70 -13.65 -8.69 3.43
C GLY A 70 -12.25 -9.14 3.90
N MET A 71 -12.11 -9.62 5.14
CA MET A 71 -10.83 -10.01 5.73
C MET A 71 -10.63 -11.53 5.87
N ALA A 72 -11.47 -12.33 5.21
CA ALA A 72 -11.45 -13.81 5.30
C ALA A 72 -10.09 -14.42 4.92
N SER A 73 -9.34 -13.79 4.01
CA SER A 73 -8.02 -14.26 3.58
C SER A 73 -6.93 -14.12 4.64
N ILE A 74 -7.01 -13.11 5.51
CA ILE A 74 -6.03 -12.86 6.57
C ILE A 74 -6.48 -13.37 7.94
N GLU A 75 -7.76 -13.72 8.07
CA GLU A 75 -8.40 -14.13 9.32
C GLU A 75 -7.61 -15.18 10.09
N ARG A 76 -7.24 -16.29 9.42
CA ARG A 76 -6.52 -17.38 10.09
C ARG A 76 -5.15 -16.96 10.62
N VAL A 77 -4.44 -16.12 9.88
CA VAL A 77 -3.11 -15.64 10.28
C VAL A 77 -3.23 -14.71 11.49
N VAL A 78 -4.23 -13.83 11.49
CA VAL A 78 -4.51 -12.94 12.61
C VAL A 78 -4.87 -13.74 13.86
N LEU A 79 -5.78 -14.72 13.75
CA LEU A 79 -6.18 -15.57 14.87
C LEU A 79 -5.02 -16.42 15.41
N ALA A 80 -4.21 -17.00 14.53
CA ALA A 80 -3.05 -17.80 14.93
C ALA A 80 -2.03 -16.98 15.74
N ALA A 81 -1.75 -15.75 15.31
CA ALA A 81 -0.84 -14.87 16.03
C ALA A 81 -1.42 -14.37 17.36
N LEU A 82 -2.74 -14.12 17.44
CA LEU A 82 -3.40 -13.79 18.70
C LEU A 82 -3.32 -14.92 19.71
N VAL A 83 -3.49 -16.18 19.27
CA VAL A 83 -3.38 -17.36 20.14
C VAL A 83 -1.93 -17.61 20.56
N SER A 84 -0.96 -17.42 19.66
CA SER A 84 0.46 -17.70 19.92
C SER A 84 1.17 -16.55 20.65
N GLY A 85 0.61 -15.33 20.62
CA GLY A 85 1.26 -14.13 21.12
C GLY A 85 2.35 -13.58 20.19
N ASP A 86 2.41 -14.06 18.95
CA ASP A 86 3.42 -13.66 17.98
C ASP A 86 3.16 -12.25 17.43
N PRO A 87 4.22 -11.46 17.14
CA PRO A 87 4.05 -10.13 16.57
C PRO A 87 3.48 -10.18 15.14
N LEU A 88 2.51 -9.29 14.85
CA LEU A 88 1.87 -9.17 13.54
C LEU A 88 2.35 -7.92 12.78
N LEU A 89 2.75 -8.11 11.51
CA LEU A 89 3.06 -7.02 10.58
C LEU A 89 1.98 -6.92 9.49
N LEU A 90 1.23 -5.80 9.47
CA LEU A 90 0.17 -5.56 8.50
C LEU A 90 0.61 -4.57 7.40
N ILE A 91 0.73 -5.06 6.17
CA ILE A 91 1.15 -4.25 5.00
C ILE A 91 -0.05 -4.06 4.06
N GLY A 92 -0.24 -2.84 3.58
CA GLY A 92 -1.34 -2.48 2.69
C GLY A 92 -1.40 -0.98 2.43
N ALA A 93 -2.13 -0.58 1.39
CA ALA A 93 -2.38 0.83 1.10
C ALA A 93 -3.06 1.55 2.28
N HIS A 94 -2.95 2.87 2.35
CA HIS A 94 -3.70 3.66 3.32
C HIS A 94 -5.21 3.43 3.13
N GLY A 95 -5.98 3.43 4.22
CA GLY A 95 -7.43 3.18 4.15
C GLY A 95 -7.85 1.70 4.10
N THR A 96 -6.92 0.75 4.14
CA THR A 96 -7.21 -0.71 4.18
C THR A 96 -7.68 -1.23 5.54
N ALA A 97 -8.19 -0.35 6.40
CA ALA A 97 -8.71 -0.68 7.73
C ALA A 97 -7.73 -1.37 8.71
N LYS A 98 -6.41 -1.27 8.52
CA LYS A 98 -5.40 -1.88 9.42
C LYS A 98 -5.56 -1.49 10.90
N SER A 99 -5.62 -0.19 11.20
CA SER A 99 -5.81 0.28 12.58
C SER A 99 -7.21 -0.04 13.11
N TYR A 100 -8.21 -0.08 12.22
CA TYR A 100 -9.58 -0.42 12.57
C TYR A 100 -9.73 -1.90 12.95
N LEU A 101 -9.08 -2.81 12.19
CA LEU A 101 -8.96 -4.24 12.50
C LEU A 101 -8.47 -4.45 13.94
N LEU A 102 -7.32 -3.84 14.28
CA LEU A 102 -6.70 -3.98 15.60
C LEU A 102 -7.56 -3.38 16.71
N SER A 103 -8.17 -2.21 16.47
CA SER A 103 -9.08 -1.57 17.41
C SER A 103 -10.28 -2.48 17.74
N ARG A 104 -10.93 -3.07 16.72
CA ARG A 104 -12.08 -3.95 16.91
C ARG A 104 -11.72 -5.24 17.64
N ILE A 105 -10.58 -5.83 17.31
CA ILE A 105 -10.07 -7.02 18.01
C ILE A 105 -9.79 -6.71 19.49
N CYS A 106 -9.10 -5.59 19.77
CA CYS A 106 -8.79 -5.19 21.13
C CYS A 106 -10.04 -4.88 21.95
N GLN A 107 -11.05 -4.24 21.33
CA GLN A 107 -12.36 -4.02 21.95
C GLN A 107 -13.06 -5.34 22.27
N ALA A 108 -13.08 -6.29 21.34
CA ALA A 108 -13.71 -7.60 21.54
C ALA A 108 -13.01 -8.42 22.64
N LEU A 109 -11.69 -8.30 22.77
CA LEU A 109 -10.89 -9.00 23.78
C LEU A 109 -10.76 -8.23 25.10
N ALA A 110 -11.33 -7.02 25.21
CA ALA A 110 -11.17 -6.12 26.36
C ALA A 110 -9.68 -5.84 26.74
N ILE A 111 -8.79 -5.78 25.75
CA ILE A 111 -7.35 -5.54 25.96
C ILE A 111 -7.05 -4.04 25.85
N LYS A 112 -6.14 -3.55 26.70
CA LYS A 112 -5.64 -2.18 26.62
C LYS A 112 -4.83 -1.98 25.33
N TRP A 113 -5.40 -1.21 24.40
CA TRP A 113 -4.77 -0.84 23.14
C TRP A 113 -3.95 0.44 23.26
N ARG A 114 -2.71 0.44 22.75
CA ARG A 114 -1.86 1.63 22.63
C ARG A 114 -1.47 1.81 21.17
N HIS A 115 -1.82 2.96 20.60
CA HIS A 115 -1.49 3.31 19.22
C HIS A 115 -0.43 4.41 19.21
N TYR A 116 0.70 4.12 18.59
CA TYR A 116 1.81 5.05 18.46
C TYR A 116 2.00 5.44 16.99
N ASN A 117 2.16 6.74 16.75
CA ASN A 117 2.52 7.22 15.42
C ASN A 117 4.04 7.12 15.27
N THR A 118 4.49 6.31 14.32
CA THR A 118 5.93 6.07 14.06
C THR A 118 6.72 7.33 13.74
N SER A 119 6.10 8.37 13.18
CA SER A 119 6.79 9.61 12.81
C SER A 119 7.07 10.55 13.99
N LEU A 120 6.36 10.38 15.10
CA LEU A 120 6.45 11.24 16.29
C LEU A 120 6.93 10.49 17.54
N LEU A 121 7.22 9.19 17.41
CA LEU A 121 7.56 8.32 18.53
C LEU A 121 9.04 8.42 18.85
N ASN A 122 9.38 8.82 20.07
CA ASN A 122 10.73 8.70 20.61
C ASN A 122 10.86 7.40 21.42
N TYR A 123 12.10 6.92 21.57
CA TYR A 123 12.37 5.72 22.36
C TYR A 123 11.92 5.89 23.83
N ASP A 124 12.17 7.07 24.40
CA ASP A 124 11.83 7.38 25.78
C ASP A 124 10.32 7.33 26.06
N ASP A 125 9.47 7.51 25.04
CA ASP A 125 8.01 7.37 25.16
C ASP A 125 7.57 5.92 25.37
N LEU A 126 8.41 4.94 25.01
CA LEU A 126 8.12 3.51 25.15
C LEU A 126 8.65 2.92 26.45
N VAL A 127 9.87 3.28 26.85
CA VAL A 127 10.52 2.77 28.08
C VAL A 127 10.25 3.64 29.32
N GLY A 128 9.92 4.92 29.13
CA GLY A 128 9.80 5.90 30.21
C GLY A 128 11.15 6.51 30.59
N TYR A 129 11.12 7.76 31.06
CA TYR A 129 12.30 8.45 31.56
C TYR A 129 12.53 8.07 33.04
N PRO A 130 13.74 7.64 33.44
CA PRO A 130 14.03 7.38 34.84
C PRO A 130 14.03 8.70 35.61
N LEU A 131 13.10 8.86 36.55
CA LEU A 131 13.10 9.97 37.49
C LEU A 131 13.96 9.59 38.72
N PRO A 132 14.84 10.48 39.20
CA PRO A 132 15.71 10.23 40.35
C PRO A 132 14.96 10.23 41.69
#